data_AF-A0ABD8B5Q8-F1
#
_entry.id   AF-A0ABD8B5Q8-F1
#
_cell.length_a   1.000
_cell.length_b   1.000
_cell.length_c   1.000
_cell.angle_alpha   90.00
_cell.angle_beta   90.00
_cell.angle_gamma   90.00
#
_symmetry.space_group_name_H-M   'P 1'
#
loop_
_entity.id
_entity.type
_entity.pdbx_description
1 polymer ?
#
loop_
_entity_poly.entity_id
_entity_poly.type
_entity_poly.pdbx_seq_one_letter_code
_entity_poly.pdbx_strand_id
1 'polypeptide(L)'
;MAAVWSGALSFGLVAMPVQLVTATESHTIRFNQLQRGTSDRVRNKRVNERTGDEVPFEEIVKAYDTGKDYVVVEPEELEELAPGRSLEGTGNHRIC
;
A
#
# COMPACT_ATOMS: atom_id res chain seq x y z
N MET A 1 10.39 3.33 -22.58
CA MET A 1 10.53 4.20 -21.40
C MET A 1 9.75 5.49 -21.65
N ALA A 2 8.59 5.64 -21.03
CA ALA A 2 7.85 6.90 -21.08
C ALA A 2 8.42 7.85 -20.01
N ALA A 3 8.50 9.15 -20.32
CA ALA A 3 8.84 10.14 -19.31
C ALA A 3 7.71 10.21 -18.29
N VAL A 4 8.06 10.20 -17.00
CA VAL A 4 7.10 10.36 -15.90
C VAL A 4 6.55 11.78 -15.92
N TRP A 5 7.38 12.73 -16.33
CA TRP A 5 7.04 14.13 -16.39
C TRP A 5 7.98 14.88 -17.32
N SER A 6 7.47 15.93 -17.98
CA SER A 6 8.24 16.86 -18.80
C SER A 6 7.96 18.30 -18.36
N GLY A 7 9.00 19.13 -18.36
CA GLY A 7 8.88 20.53 -17.96
C GLY A 7 10.07 21.37 -18.44
N ALA A 8 10.12 22.62 -17.99
CA ALA A 8 11.21 23.53 -18.29
C ALA A 8 11.84 24.03 -16.99
N LEU A 9 13.16 23.94 -16.89
CA LEU A 9 13.95 24.46 -15.79
C LEU A 9 14.60 25.77 -16.24
N SER A 10 14.29 26.86 -15.53
CA SER A 10 14.78 28.20 -15.88
C SER A 10 15.79 28.69 -14.85
N PHE A 11 16.93 29.20 -15.33
CA PHE A 11 17.97 29.81 -14.51
C PHE A 11 18.25 31.22 -15.03
N GLY A 12 17.80 32.23 -14.29
CA GLY A 12 17.87 33.63 -14.69
C GLY A 12 17.04 33.91 -15.94
N LEU A 13 17.71 33.98 -17.10
CA LEU A 13 17.12 34.30 -18.41
C LEU A 13 17.12 33.12 -19.40
N VAL A 14 17.64 31.96 -18.99
CA VAL A 14 17.74 30.78 -19.86
C VAL A 14 16.76 29.72 -19.38
N ALA A 15 15.91 29.23 -20.28
CA ALA A 15 14.98 28.14 -20.02
C ALA A 15 15.40 26.89 -20.82
N MET A 16 15.57 25.76 -20.13
CA MET A 16 15.98 24.48 -20.70
C MET A 16 14.87 23.43 -20.52
N PRO A 17 14.43 22.74 -21.57
CA PRO A 17 13.47 21.65 -21.44
C PRO A 17 14.13 20.44 -20.78
N VAL A 18 13.46 19.86 -19.80
CA VAL A 18 13.91 18.68 -19.06
C VAL A 18 12.83 17.60 -19.04
N GLN A 19 13.26 16.34 -18.98
CA GLN A 19 12.37 15.18 -18.87
C GLN A 19 12.82 14.32 -17.70
N LEU A 20 11.89 13.98 -16.81
CA LEU A 20 12.11 13.07 -15.71
C LEU A 20 11.79 11.65 -16.15
N VAL A 21 12.78 10.76 -16.06
CA VAL A 21 12.64 9.34 -16.41
C VAL A 21 12.90 8.48 -15.18
N THR A 22 12.17 7.37 -15.05
CA THR A 22 12.43 6.39 -13.98
C THR A 22 13.77 5.72 -14.23
N ALA A 23 14.73 5.89 -13.33
CA ALA A 23 16.04 5.25 -13.43
C ALA A 23 15.98 3.74 -13.19
N THR A 24 14.92 3.26 -12.53
CA THR A 24 14.70 1.85 -12.21
C THR A 24 13.31 1.44 -12.67
N GLU A 25 13.21 0.27 -13.27
CA GLU A 25 11.94 -0.37 -13.57
C GLU A 25 11.72 -1.46 -12.52
N SER A 26 10.69 -1.31 -11.69
CA SER A 26 10.33 -2.34 -10.71
C SER A 26 9.55 -3.45 -11.41
N HIS A 27 10.26 -4.50 -11.82
CA HIS A 27 9.64 -5.72 -12.34
C HIS A 27 9.14 -6.57 -11.16
N THR A 28 7.96 -6.25 -10.64
CA THR A 28 7.34 -7.07 -9.59
C THR A 28 6.65 -8.27 -10.24
N ILE A 29 7.31 -9.42 -10.23
CA ILE A 29 6.68 -10.70 -10.57
C ILE A 29 5.64 -10.99 -9.49
N ARG A 30 4.37 -11.10 -9.88
CA ARG A 30 3.28 -11.49 -8.98
C ARG A 30 3.12 -12.99 -8.97
N PHE A 31 3.21 -13.61 -7.80
CA PHE A 31 2.94 -15.03 -7.62
C PHE A 31 1.46 -15.26 -7.34
N ASN A 32 0.88 -16.31 -7.95
CA ASN A 32 -0.46 -16.79 -7.57
C ASN A 32 -0.32 -17.87 -6.49
N GLN A 33 -1.19 -17.84 -5.48
CA GLN A 33 -1.24 -18.88 -4.47
C GLN A 33 -1.94 -20.12 -5.04
N LEU A 34 -1.25 -21.26 -5.06
CA LEU A 34 -1.77 -22.53 -5.53
C LEU A 34 -1.77 -23.57 -4.39
N GLN A 35 -2.72 -24.50 -4.43
CA GLN A 35 -2.76 -25.63 -3.51
C GLN A 35 -1.57 -26.56 -3.77
N ARG A 36 -0.87 -26.99 -2.72
CA ARG A 36 0.26 -27.92 -2.86
C ARG A 36 -0.19 -29.22 -3.52
N GLY A 37 0.48 -29.61 -4.61
CA GLY A 37 0.18 -30.85 -5.34
C GLY A 37 -0.88 -30.71 -6.43
N THR A 38 -1.45 -29.52 -6.63
CA THR A 38 -2.43 -29.25 -7.69
C THR A 38 -2.16 -27.89 -8.32
N SER A 39 -2.76 -27.63 -9.49
CA SER A 39 -2.66 -26.34 -10.18
C SER A 39 -3.82 -25.39 -9.83
N ASP A 40 -4.54 -25.66 -8.74
CA ASP A 40 -5.74 -24.94 -8.36
C ASP A 40 -5.42 -23.69 -7.52
N ARG A 41 -6.11 -22.58 -7.82
CA ARG A 41 -5.94 -21.29 -7.11
C ARG A 41 -6.58 -21.33 -5.73
N VAL A 42 -5.83 -20.87 -4.73
CA VAL A 42 -6.35 -20.63 -3.37
C VAL A 42 -6.98 -19.23 -3.31
N ARG A 43 -8.17 -19.13 -2.70
CA ARG A 43 -8.83 -17.85 -2.40
C ARG A 43 -8.83 -17.62 -0.90
N ASN A 44 -8.56 -16.40 -0.48
CA ASN A 44 -8.68 -15.99 0.91
C ASN A 44 -10.13 -15.60 1.19
N LYS A 45 -10.73 -16.22 2.21
CA LYS A 45 -12.05 -15.87 2.75
C LYS A 45 -11.88 -15.42 4.19
N ARG A 46 -12.68 -14.44 4.61
CA ARG A 46 -12.74 -13.99 6.01
C ARG A 46 -13.94 -14.68 6.63
N VAL A 47 -13.73 -15.37 7.74
CA VAL A 47 -14.76 -16.15 8.41
C VAL A 47 -14.88 -15.73 9.87
N ASN A 48 -16.09 -15.71 10.40
CA ASN A 48 -16.33 -15.44 11.80
C ASN A 48 -15.83 -16.63 12.64
N GLU A 49 -15.00 -16.37 13.66
CA GLU A 49 -14.39 -17.45 14.46
C GLU A 49 -15.40 -18.29 15.25
N ARG A 50 -16.53 -17.70 15.63
CA ARG A 50 -17.55 -18.37 16.44
C ARG A 50 -18.56 -19.14 15.59
N THR A 51 -19.00 -18.55 14.48
CA THR A 51 -20.08 -19.13 13.66
C THR A 51 -19.57 -19.90 12.44
N GLY A 52 -18.35 -19.60 11.97
CA GLY A 52 -17.78 -20.19 10.75
C GLY A 52 -18.32 -19.58 9.46
N ASP A 53 -19.22 -18.60 9.55
CA ASP A 53 -19.82 -17.94 8.39
C ASP A 53 -18.84 -16.98 7.72
N GLU A 54 -18.95 -16.84 6.40
CA GLU A 54 -18.17 -15.88 5.63
C GLU A 54 -18.63 -14.45 5.93
N VAL A 55 -17.68 -13.58 6.28
CA VAL A 55 -17.96 -12.18 6.63
C VAL A 55 -17.54 -11.28 5.47
N PRO A 56 -18.48 -10.51 4.87
CA PRO A 56 -18.18 -9.55 3.83
C PRO A 56 -17.34 -8.40 4.38
N PHE A 57 -16.54 -7.74 3.54
CA PHE A 57 -15.56 -6.74 3.99
C PHE A 57 -16.23 -5.53 4.67
N GLU A 58 -17.43 -5.19 4.21
CA GLU A 58 -18.26 -4.07 4.69
C GLU A 58 -18.72 -4.27 6.14
N GLU A 59 -18.79 -5.51 6.62
CA GLU A 59 -19.19 -5.84 8.00
C GLU A 59 -17.99 -5.96 8.95
N ILE A 60 -16.76 -5.76 8.45
CA ILE A 60 -15.53 -5.90 9.24
C ILE A 60 -15.11 -4.54 9.77
N VAL A 61 -15.30 -4.35 11.07
CA VAL A 61 -14.80 -3.18 11.79
C VAL A 61 -13.41 -3.45 12.38
N LYS A 62 -12.59 -2.40 12.49
CA LYS A 62 -11.30 -2.47 13.20
C LYS A 62 -11.56 -2.15 14.66
N ALA A 63 -11.06 -2.96 15.58
CA ALA A 63 -11.11 -2.66 17.00
C ALA A 63 -9.70 -2.60 17.59
N TYR A 64 -9.46 -1.63 18.46
CA TYR A 64 -8.24 -1.54 19.27
C TYR A 64 -8.51 -2.09 20.67
N ASP A 65 -7.67 -3.04 21.10
CA ASP A 65 -7.79 -3.68 22.41
C ASP A 65 -7.12 -2.80 23.48
N THR A 66 -7.89 -2.33 24.45
CA THR A 66 -7.39 -1.50 25.57
C THR A 66 -7.18 -2.34 26.85
N GLY A 67 -7.15 -3.67 26.74
CA GLY A 67 -6.96 -4.63 27.84
C GLY A 67 -8.20 -4.87 28.71
N LYS A 68 -9.26 -4.08 28.53
CA LYS A 68 -10.56 -4.23 29.23
C LYS A 68 -11.75 -4.21 28.26
N ASP A 69 -11.67 -3.37 27.23
CA ASP A 69 -12.71 -3.17 26.25
C ASP A 69 -12.11 -3.03 24.84
N TYR A 70 -12.91 -3.36 23.84
CA TYR A 70 -12.62 -3.14 22.42
C TYR A 70 -13.18 -1.79 22.00
N VAL A 71 -12.30 -0.86 21.63
CA VAL A 71 -12.72 0.39 20.99
C VAL A 71 -12.83 0.13 19.50
N VAL A 72 -14.06 0.11 18.98
CA VAL A 72 -14.30 0.03 17.55
C VAL A 72 -13.93 1.37 16.91
N VAL A 73 -13.03 1.34 15.94
CA VAL A 73 -12.59 2.51 15.17
C VAL A 73 -13.16 2.36 13.77
N GLU A 74 -14.02 3.29 13.39
CA GLU A 74 -14.55 3.30 12.03
C GLU A 74 -13.45 3.72 11.04
N PRO A 75 -13.43 3.13 9.84
CA PRO A 75 -12.38 3.44 8.85
C PRO A 75 -12.33 4.92 8.48
N GLU A 76 -13.46 5.63 8.58
CA GLU A 76 -13.60 7.06 8.27
C GLU A 76 -12.81 7.94 9.25
N GLU A 77 -12.87 7.63 10.55
CA GLU A 77 -12.09 8.33 11.59
C GLU A 77 -10.59 8.10 11.42
N LEU A 78 -10.19 6.90 10.96
CA LEU A 78 -8.79 6.58 10.72
C LEU A 78 -8.22 7.32 9.52
N GLU A 79 -9.03 7.58 8.48
CA GLU A 79 -8.62 8.38 7.32
C GLU A 79 -8.45 9.86 7.68
N GLU A 80 -9.31 10.40 8.53
CA GLU A 80 -9.21 11.79 9.01
C GLU A 80 -8.00 12.00 9.94
N LEU A 81 -7.66 11.00 10.76
CA LEU A 81 -6.54 11.04 11.69
C LEU A 81 -5.20 10.64 11.07
N ALA A 82 -5.18 10.08 9.86
CA ALA A 82 -3.95 9.66 9.21
C ALA A 82 -3.07 10.90 8.95
N PRO A 83 -1.91 11.05 9.62
CA PRO A 83 -1.01 12.14 9.30
C PRO A 83 -0.62 12.01 7.83
N GLY A 84 -0.80 13.10 7.07
CA GLY A 84 -0.50 13.15 5.64
C GLY A 84 0.82 12.45 5.37
N ARG A 85 0.75 11.39 4.56
CA ARG A 85 1.84 10.45 4.25
C ARG A 85 3.12 11.24 3.97
N SER A 86 3.95 11.43 5.00
CA SER A 86 5.20 12.16 4.88
C SER A 86 6.17 11.23 4.19
N LEU A 87 6.28 11.42 2.87
CA LEU A 87 7.35 10.83 2.07
C LEU A 87 8.64 11.56 2.39
N GLU A 88 9.15 11.39 3.61
CA GLU A 88 10.52 11.70 3.96
C GLU A 88 11.36 10.47 3.60
N GLY A 89 11.77 10.40 2.33
CA GLY A 89 12.88 9.56 1.95
C GLY A 89 14.17 10.16 2.50
N THR A 90 14.92 9.42 3.32
CA THR A 90 16.39 9.32 3.26
C THR A 90 16.87 8.20 4.17
N GLY A 91 17.72 7.31 3.64
CA GLY A 91 18.72 6.62 4.45
C GLY A 91 18.53 5.12 4.67
N ASN A 92 18.66 4.33 3.59
CA ASN A 92 18.98 2.90 3.70
C ASN A 92 20.35 2.74 4.39
N HIS A 93 20.37 2.50 5.70
CA HIS A 93 21.57 2.15 6.44
C HIS A 93 21.97 0.74 6.03
N ARG A 94 23.05 0.64 5.25
CA ARG A 94 23.74 -0.61 4.96
C ARG A 94 24.18 -1.23 6.28
N ILE A 95 23.67 -2.43 6.58
CA ILE A 95 24.33 -3.34 7.51
C ILE A 95 25.29 -4.17 6.65
N CYS A 96 26.55 -4.18 7.10
CA CYS A 96 27.68 -4.91 6.54
C CYS A 96 27.41 -6.40 6.34
#